data_AF-A0A1G9E877-F1
#
_entry.id   AF-A0A1G9E877-F1
#
_cell.length_a   1.000
_cell.length_b   1.000
_cell.length_c   1.000
_cell.angle_alpha   90.00
_cell.angle_beta   90.00
_cell.angle_gamma   90.00
#
_symmetry.space_group_name_H-M   'P 1'
#
loop_
_entity.id
_entity.type
_entity.pdbx_description
1 polymer ?
#
loop_
_entity_poly.entity_id
_entity_poly.type
_entity_poly.pdbx_seq_one_letter_code
_entity_poly.pdbx_strand_id
1 'polypeptide(L)'
;MPTPSDNHGFDLDYEPGETWDYNDEFAALEERVPIVDDETDRDGYTPHGDSVFIARDTGDVYVGTGSAWTHLGNVAETTAPVTAYGAVGDGVTDDTRAIQNAIDDASYAVFFPEPEDAYLVSEPIEFGDGGRARHLRGSGAVTVRADPNGSWPAGAGVLNRPERTEWTPGHDLIVRDLSLDANGVADHALSISEAGADVNVVLDVTNVHGVRARSHGFAIHRPIVSRIATCRAQHNGGSGFFVTGHGTSTQFHTCYSLDNDGHGYDIDVMDYTGLVNCAADRTRRGYSLHGTEGRRSMALEIHHCGVEWPAEEAYYLEGVDNAHIVAPYVHDPSDDHPMLSFNAFARVTVSNFVSFVEPANAPVVSVNTNGETHTRYPDLIHVENSRFASIEGGDLDLRWVLSYYGLELEDDSQLAEYRVNGDLYCGGANGDGVIVRDRSTGEPYRITVDDGEVVADPAND
;
A
#
# COMPACT_ATOMS: atom_id res chain seq x y z
N MET A 1 41.95 -41.31 3.13
CA MET A 1 40.79 -40.40 3.19
C MET A 1 40.34 -40.40 4.62
N PRO A 2 40.14 -39.25 5.28
CA PRO A 2 39.52 -39.24 6.59
C PRO A 2 38.19 -40.01 6.50
N THR A 3 37.95 -40.92 7.42
CA THR A 3 36.68 -41.62 7.50
C THR A 3 35.60 -40.61 7.94
N PRO A 4 34.31 -40.78 7.57
CA PRO A 4 33.24 -39.87 8.00
C PRO A 4 33.20 -39.63 9.52
N SER A 5 33.75 -40.55 10.32
CA SER A 5 33.98 -40.43 11.76
C SER A 5 34.94 -39.30 12.17
N ASP A 6 35.93 -38.95 11.35
CA ASP A 6 37.02 -38.04 11.75
C ASP A 6 36.54 -36.59 11.94
N ASN A 7 35.48 -36.17 11.24
CA ASN A 7 34.97 -34.80 11.32
C ASN A 7 33.96 -34.58 12.45
N HIS A 8 33.34 -35.65 12.95
CA HIS A 8 32.25 -35.56 13.93
C HIS A 8 32.52 -36.33 15.22
N GLY A 9 33.60 -37.12 15.28
CA GLY A 9 34.00 -37.91 16.43
C GLY A 9 33.09 -39.11 16.69
N PHE A 10 32.40 -39.62 15.67
CA PHE A 10 31.58 -40.83 15.79
C PHE A 10 32.49 -42.07 15.80
N ASP A 11 32.33 -42.96 16.78
CA ASP A 11 33.13 -44.19 16.87
C ASP A 11 32.43 -45.29 16.07
N LEU A 12 32.60 -45.25 14.75
CA LEU A 12 31.98 -46.20 13.83
C LEU A 12 32.73 -47.54 13.75
N ASP A 13 33.54 -47.90 14.74
CA ASP A 13 34.26 -49.17 14.82
C ASP A 13 33.30 -50.34 15.12
N TYR A 14 32.43 -50.64 14.16
CA TYR A 14 31.53 -51.80 14.22
C TYR A 14 32.28 -53.08 13.85
N GLU A 15 32.23 -54.08 14.73
CA GLU A 15 32.78 -55.40 14.43
C GLU A 15 31.81 -56.22 13.55
N PRO A 16 32.32 -56.98 12.56
CA PRO A 16 31.49 -57.86 11.74
C PRO A 16 30.72 -58.89 12.59
N GLY A 17 29.41 -58.69 12.74
CA GLY A 17 28.51 -59.59 13.47
C GLY A 17 27.67 -58.92 14.56
N GLU A 18 27.91 -57.63 14.85
CA GLU A 18 27.05 -56.86 15.75
C GLU A 18 25.69 -56.56 15.11
N THR A 19 24.63 -56.70 15.91
CA THR A 19 23.29 -56.23 15.54
C THR A 19 23.28 -54.71 15.55
N TRP A 20 22.65 -54.09 14.53
CA TRP A 20 22.42 -52.65 14.47
C TRP A 20 21.44 -52.25 15.57
N ASP A 21 21.93 -52.14 16.80
CA ASP A 21 21.18 -51.56 17.89
C ASP A 21 21.35 -50.05 17.81
N TYR A 22 20.22 -49.35 17.94
CA TYR A 22 20.15 -47.89 17.97
C TYR A 22 20.87 -47.42 19.24
N ASN A 23 22.18 -47.22 19.13
CA ASN A 23 23.07 -46.84 20.23
C ASN A 23 23.05 -45.32 20.42
N ASP A 24 23.71 -44.85 21.48
CA ASP A 24 23.78 -43.42 21.81
C ASP A 24 24.40 -42.56 20.68
N GLU A 25 25.12 -43.18 19.74
CA GLU A 25 25.75 -42.50 18.61
C GLU A 25 24.75 -42.18 17.49
N PHE A 26 23.74 -43.02 17.28
CA PHE A 26 22.64 -42.71 16.35
C PHE A 26 21.81 -41.51 16.83
N ALA A 27 21.58 -41.40 18.15
CA ALA A 27 20.95 -40.22 18.73
C ALA A 27 21.81 -38.95 18.48
N ALA A 28 23.13 -39.06 18.62
CA ALA A 28 24.04 -37.95 18.34
C ALA A 28 24.12 -37.60 16.83
N LEU A 29 23.87 -38.55 15.93
CA LEU A 29 23.77 -38.29 14.48
C LEU A 29 22.51 -37.49 14.14
N GLU A 30 21.36 -37.82 14.72
CA GLU A 30 20.11 -37.08 14.51
C GLU A 30 20.19 -35.62 15.01
N GLU A 31 20.98 -35.35 16.04
CA GLU A 31 21.18 -33.99 16.54
C GLU A 31 22.18 -33.16 15.70
N ARG A 32 23.17 -33.81 15.07
CA ARG A 32 24.35 -33.11 14.52
C ARG A 32 24.42 -33.08 13.00
N VAL A 33 23.68 -33.95 12.32
CA VAL A 33 23.66 -34.00 10.85
C VAL A 33 22.45 -33.20 10.35
N PRO A 34 22.65 -32.22 9.45
CA PRO A 34 21.52 -31.55 8.82
C PRO A 34 20.61 -32.56 8.11
N ILE A 35 19.32 -32.49 8.40
CA ILE A 35 18.28 -33.20 7.66
C ILE A 35 18.11 -32.48 6.33
N VAL A 36 18.15 -33.22 5.23
CA VAL A 36 18.03 -32.65 3.88
C VAL A 36 16.90 -33.37 3.14
N ASP A 37 15.70 -32.78 3.12
CA ASP A 37 14.51 -33.36 2.49
C ASP A 37 13.57 -32.30 1.91
N ASP A 38 12.40 -32.65 1.39
CA ASP A 38 11.40 -31.69 0.88
C ASP A 38 10.70 -30.96 2.04
N GLU A 39 10.38 -29.66 1.89
CA GLU A 39 9.82 -28.85 2.98
C GLU A 39 8.53 -29.45 3.57
N THR A 40 7.71 -30.10 2.73
CA THR A 40 6.47 -30.75 3.16
C THR A 40 6.69 -31.91 4.14
N ASP A 41 7.90 -32.48 4.18
CA ASP A 41 8.26 -33.57 5.07
C ASP A 41 8.86 -33.09 6.39
N ARG A 42 9.13 -31.78 6.55
CA ARG A 42 9.75 -31.17 7.75
C ARG A 42 9.04 -31.57 9.04
N ASP A 43 7.71 -31.51 9.05
CA ASP A 43 6.91 -31.80 10.25
C ASP A 43 6.86 -33.31 10.56
N GLY A 44 7.41 -34.16 9.69
CA GLY A 44 7.68 -35.59 9.93
C GLY A 44 8.93 -35.85 10.78
N TYR A 45 9.79 -34.84 10.97
CA TYR A 45 11.00 -34.92 11.79
C TYR A 45 10.78 -34.27 13.15
N THR A 46 11.30 -34.90 14.22
CA THR A 46 11.29 -34.30 15.56
C THR A 46 12.38 -33.22 15.63
N PRO A 47 12.06 -31.96 15.92
CA PRO A 47 13.07 -30.91 16.06
C PRO A 47 13.86 -31.12 17.36
N HIS A 48 15.15 -31.41 17.26
CA HIS A 48 16.06 -31.42 18.40
C HIS A 48 16.61 -30.00 18.65
N GLY A 49 17.22 -29.76 19.81
CA GLY A 49 17.95 -28.51 20.02
C GLY A 49 19.13 -28.45 19.05
N ASP A 50 19.23 -27.38 18.27
CA ASP A 50 20.31 -27.12 17.30
C ASP A 50 20.33 -28.02 16.05
N SER A 51 19.35 -28.93 15.88
CA SER A 51 19.23 -29.70 14.63
C SER A 51 18.94 -28.76 13.47
N VAL A 52 19.52 -29.02 12.30
CA VAL A 52 19.29 -28.23 11.10
C VAL A 52 18.45 -29.02 10.11
N PHE A 53 17.42 -28.41 9.53
CA PHE A 53 16.69 -28.96 8.38
C PHE A 53 16.92 -28.06 7.17
N ILE A 54 17.28 -28.63 6.04
CA ILE A 54 17.49 -27.95 4.78
C ILE A 54 16.49 -28.51 3.78
N ALA A 55 15.47 -27.72 3.44
CA ALA A 55 14.49 -28.03 2.42
C ALA A 55 15.18 -28.06 1.04
N ARG A 56 15.18 -29.19 0.33
CA ARG A 56 15.82 -29.34 -0.98
C ARG A 56 15.07 -28.63 -2.09
N ASP A 57 13.75 -28.63 -2.00
CA ASP A 57 12.83 -28.10 -2.99
C ASP A 57 12.70 -26.58 -2.91
N THR A 58 12.63 -26.02 -1.70
CA THR A 58 12.59 -24.56 -1.51
C THR A 58 13.96 -23.95 -1.28
N GLY A 59 14.90 -24.70 -0.73
CA GLY A 59 16.19 -24.21 -0.25
C GLY A 59 16.13 -23.70 1.19
N ASP A 60 14.98 -23.70 1.87
CA ASP A 60 14.87 -23.13 3.22
C ASP A 60 15.69 -23.89 4.27
N VAL A 61 16.27 -23.16 5.21
CA VAL A 61 17.02 -23.66 6.36
C VAL A 61 16.19 -23.39 7.60
N TYR A 62 16.04 -24.42 8.43
CA TYR A 62 15.39 -24.35 9.72
C TYR A 62 16.36 -24.83 10.81
N VAL A 63 16.22 -24.28 12.01
CA VAL A 63 16.84 -24.81 13.24
C VAL A 63 15.77 -25.30 14.20
N GLY A 64 15.99 -26.49 14.75
CA GLY A 64 15.16 -27.06 15.79
C GLY A 64 15.44 -26.39 17.14
N THR A 65 14.38 -26.13 17.90
CA THR A 65 14.45 -25.57 19.26
C THR A 65 14.21 -26.63 20.34
N GLY A 66 14.17 -27.91 19.96
CA GLY A 66 13.69 -29.01 20.81
C GLY A 66 12.16 -29.17 20.84
N SER A 67 11.39 -28.19 20.35
CA SER A 67 9.91 -28.28 20.32
C SER A 67 9.27 -27.81 19.00
N ALA A 68 9.99 -27.02 18.19
CA ALA A 68 9.54 -26.57 16.88
C ALA A 68 10.72 -26.33 15.93
N TRP A 69 10.43 -26.33 14.64
CA TRP A 69 11.34 -25.84 13.60
C TRP A 69 11.20 -24.32 13.47
N THR A 70 12.32 -23.60 13.56
CA THR A 70 12.39 -22.15 13.36
C THR A 70 13.10 -21.87 12.04
N HIS A 71 12.44 -21.17 11.12
CA HIS A 71 13.03 -20.79 9.83
C HIS A 71 14.17 -19.79 10.04
N LEU A 72 15.32 -20.06 9.42
CA LEU A 72 16.54 -19.25 9.50
C LEU A 72 16.87 -18.51 8.19
N GLY A 73 16.49 -19.06 7.04
CA GLY A 73 16.86 -18.49 5.75
C GLY A 73 16.76 -19.52 4.63
N ASN A 74 17.48 -19.31 3.53
CA ASN A 74 17.42 -20.19 2.36
C ASN A 74 18.81 -20.38 1.75
N VAL A 75 19.27 -21.63 1.56
CA VAL A 75 20.57 -21.97 0.94
C VAL A 75 20.58 -21.83 -0.58
N ALA A 76 19.41 -21.88 -1.23
CA ALA A 76 19.28 -21.65 -2.67
C ALA A 76 19.20 -20.16 -3.01
N GLU A 77 18.89 -19.29 -2.04
CA GLU A 77 19.28 -17.88 -2.05
C GLU A 77 20.81 -17.76 -1.93
N THR A 78 21.53 -18.24 -2.95
CA THR A 78 22.86 -17.76 -3.29
C THR A 78 22.71 -16.34 -3.85
N THR A 79 22.15 -15.44 -3.03
CA THR A 79 22.14 -14.01 -3.35
C THR A 79 23.60 -13.57 -3.37
N ALA A 80 24.13 -13.36 -4.56
CA ALA A 80 25.47 -12.86 -4.68
C ALA A 80 25.47 -11.44 -4.08
N PRO A 81 26.21 -11.19 -2.99
CA PRO A 81 26.21 -9.88 -2.38
C PRO A 81 26.89 -8.91 -3.33
N VAL A 82 26.42 -7.66 -3.41
CA VAL A 82 27.04 -6.66 -4.30
C VAL A 82 28.53 -6.43 -3.99
N THR A 83 28.97 -6.69 -2.76
CA THR A 83 30.38 -6.64 -2.33
C THR A 83 31.26 -7.70 -2.99
N ALA A 84 30.70 -8.85 -3.40
CA ALA A 84 31.42 -9.86 -4.18
C ALA A 84 31.81 -9.36 -5.58
N TYR A 85 31.13 -8.31 -6.07
CA TYR A 85 31.41 -7.64 -7.34
C TYR A 85 32.19 -6.32 -7.15
N GLY A 86 32.64 -6.04 -5.93
CA GLY A 86 33.49 -4.88 -5.62
C GLY A 86 32.75 -3.63 -5.16
N ALA A 87 31.44 -3.71 -4.85
CA ALA A 87 30.75 -2.59 -4.22
C ALA A 87 31.31 -2.35 -2.82
N VAL A 88 31.53 -1.09 -2.46
CA VAL A 88 32.19 -0.66 -1.22
C VAL A 88 31.18 -0.13 -0.21
N GLY A 89 30.22 0.70 -0.63
CA GLY A 89 29.21 1.26 0.27
C GLY A 89 29.75 2.30 1.26
N ASP A 90 30.80 3.04 0.89
CA ASP A 90 31.43 4.07 1.73
C ASP A 90 30.83 5.49 1.54
N GLY A 91 29.77 5.61 0.72
CA GLY A 91 29.12 6.88 0.38
C GLY A 91 29.93 7.78 -0.56
N VAL A 92 31.10 7.33 -1.05
CA VAL A 92 32.02 8.12 -1.89
C VAL A 92 32.39 7.39 -3.18
N THR A 93 32.67 6.09 -3.08
CA THR A 93 33.00 5.21 -4.19
C THR A 93 31.74 4.99 -5.04
N ASP A 94 31.86 5.18 -6.35
CA ASP A 94 30.80 4.87 -7.29
C ASP A 94 30.65 3.34 -7.44
N ASP A 95 29.60 2.80 -6.84
CA ASP A 95 29.28 1.37 -6.76
C ASP A 95 28.44 0.89 -7.95
N THR A 96 28.09 1.78 -8.90
CA THR A 96 27.15 1.48 -9.98
C THR A 96 27.53 0.22 -10.74
N ARG A 97 28.78 0.13 -11.20
CA ARG A 97 29.21 -0.99 -12.04
C ARG A 97 29.25 -2.31 -11.27
N ALA A 98 29.63 -2.27 -10.00
CA ALA A 98 29.66 -3.46 -9.16
C ALA A 98 28.25 -3.99 -8.91
N ILE A 99 27.30 -3.10 -8.58
CA ILE A 99 25.89 -3.46 -8.38
C ILE A 99 25.28 -3.99 -9.68
N GLN A 100 25.51 -3.31 -10.80
CA GLN A 100 24.98 -3.77 -12.09
C GLN A 100 25.56 -5.14 -12.47
N ASN A 101 26.86 -5.37 -12.26
CA ASN A 101 27.47 -6.68 -12.50
C ASN A 101 26.84 -7.78 -11.62
N ALA A 102 26.47 -7.47 -10.37
CA ALA A 102 25.78 -8.43 -9.49
C ALA A 102 24.40 -8.79 -10.04
N ILE A 103 23.64 -7.79 -10.50
CA ILE A 103 22.32 -7.99 -11.12
C ILE A 103 22.43 -8.75 -12.44
N ASP A 104 23.47 -8.47 -13.21
CA ASP A 104 23.74 -9.08 -14.51
C ASP A 104 24.30 -10.51 -14.41
N ASP A 105 24.77 -10.95 -13.25
CA ASP A 105 25.35 -12.29 -13.06
C ASP A 105 24.44 -13.20 -12.23
N ALA A 106 23.72 -12.64 -11.24
CA ALA A 106 22.77 -13.39 -10.45
C ALA A 106 21.62 -13.93 -11.31
N SER A 107 21.28 -15.20 -11.16
CA SER A 107 20.18 -15.85 -11.89
C SER A 107 18.80 -15.58 -11.27
N TYR A 108 18.75 -14.97 -10.08
CA TYR A 108 17.52 -14.81 -9.32
C TYR A 108 17.53 -13.56 -8.45
N ALA A 109 18.46 -13.49 -7.50
CA ALA A 109 18.43 -12.48 -6.45
C ALA A 109 19.81 -11.87 -6.16
N VAL A 110 19.81 -10.58 -5.81
CA VAL A 110 20.98 -9.81 -5.37
C VAL A 110 20.75 -9.31 -3.96
N PHE A 111 21.78 -9.48 -3.13
CA PHE A 111 21.75 -9.00 -1.74
C PHE A 111 22.63 -7.76 -1.57
N PHE A 112 22.08 -6.78 -0.86
CA PHE A 112 22.79 -5.58 -0.45
C PHE A 112 23.09 -5.72 1.06
N PRO A 113 24.35 -5.99 1.46
CA PRO A 113 24.73 -5.93 2.86
C PRO A 113 24.71 -4.48 3.36
N GLU A 114 24.69 -4.29 4.68
CA GLU A 114 24.74 -2.97 5.30
C GLU A 114 26.02 -2.21 4.88
N PRO A 115 25.90 -1.03 4.23
CA PRO A 115 27.04 -0.21 3.85
C PRO A 115 27.61 0.53 5.08
N GLU A 116 28.83 1.10 4.96
CA GLU A 116 29.36 2.01 5.98
C GLU A 116 28.59 3.35 6.00
N ASP A 117 28.16 3.83 4.83
CA ASP A 117 27.21 4.96 4.67
C ASP A 117 26.12 4.62 3.65
N ALA A 118 26.50 4.58 2.37
CA ALA A 118 25.58 4.29 1.27
C ALA A 118 26.34 3.72 0.09
N TYR A 119 25.64 2.93 -0.73
CA TYR A 119 26.11 2.62 -2.08
C TYR A 119 25.83 3.80 -2.99
N LEU A 120 26.86 4.55 -3.35
CA LEU A 120 26.73 5.71 -4.23
C LEU A 120 26.65 5.22 -5.69
N VAL A 121 25.65 5.65 -6.44
CA VAL A 121 25.47 5.26 -7.85
C VAL A 121 25.39 6.49 -8.75
N SER A 122 26.08 6.49 -9.89
CA SER A 122 26.18 7.62 -10.82
C SER A 122 25.24 7.51 -12.02
N GLU A 123 24.52 6.41 -12.17
CA GLU A 123 23.49 6.19 -13.19
C GLU A 123 22.40 5.25 -12.62
N PRO A 124 21.21 5.18 -13.23
CA PRO A 124 20.16 4.26 -12.79
C PRO A 124 20.66 2.81 -12.76
N ILE A 125 20.28 2.08 -11.70
CA ILE A 125 20.51 0.64 -11.61
C ILE A 125 19.37 -0.10 -12.29
N GLU A 126 19.68 -0.81 -13.37
CA GLU A 126 18.69 -1.52 -14.17
C GLU A 126 18.48 -2.95 -13.65
N PHE A 127 17.23 -3.34 -13.44
CA PHE A 127 16.89 -4.68 -12.96
C PHE A 127 15.67 -5.29 -13.67
N GLY A 128 15.58 -6.62 -13.62
CA GLY A 128 14.51 -7.37 -14.28
C GLY A 128 14.63 -7.51 -15.80
N ASP A 129 15.68 -6.95 -16.43
CA ASP A 129 15.96 -7.15 -17.86
C ASP A 129 16.71 -8.46 -18.13
N GLY A 130 16.48 -9.06 -19.30
CA GLY A 130 17.29 -10.17 -19.82
C GLY A 130 17.32 -11.47 -19.00
N GLY A 131 16.52 -11.56 -17.94
CA GLY A 131 16.36 -12.77 -17.12
C GLY A 131 17.43 -13.00 -16.05
N ARG A 132 18.05 -11.96 -15.50
CA ARG A 132 19.15 -12.11 -14.54
C ARG A 132 18.69 -11.92 -13.09
N ALA A 133 18.80 -10.78 -12.42
CA ALA A 133 18.16 -10.62 -11.11
C ALA A 133 16.77 -9.97 -11.19
N ARG A 134 15.78 -10.60 -10.55
CA ARG A 134 14.42 -10.06 -10.38
C ARG A 134 14.15 -9.66 -8.93
N HIS A 135 14.98 -10.15 -8.01
CA HIS A 135 14.81 -9.96 -6.58
C HIS A 135 15.99 -9.15 -6.03
N LEU A 136 15.70 -7.97 -5.50
CA LEU A 136 16.67 -7.10 -4.84
C LEU A 136 16.31 -7.04 -3.37
N ARG A 137 17.26 -7.36 -2.50
CA ARG A 137 17.02 -7.41 -1.05
C ARG A 137 18.16 -6.73 -0.29
N GLY A 138 17.85 -5.78 0.57
CA GLY A 138 18.80 -5.25 1.53
C GLY A 138 18.76 -5.96 2.89
N SER A 139 19.67 -5.58 3.77
CA SER A 139 19.67 -5.98 5.19
C SER A 139 18.69 -5.17 6.07
N GLY A 140 17.96 -4.19 5.50
CA GLY A 140 16.99 -3.34 6.19
C GLY A 140 17.47 -1.91 6.49
N ALA A 141 18.79 -1.69 6.60
CA ALA A 141 19.40 -0.37 6.82
C ALA A 141 20.22 0.13 5.61
N VAL A 142 20.01 -0.48 4.44
CA VAL A 142 20.83 -0.25 3.24
C VAL A 142 20.33 0.98 2.50
N THR A 143 21.22 1.92 2.22
CA THR A 143 20.92 3.04 1.32
C THR A 143 21.64 2.89 -0.01
N VAL A 144 20.89 2.99 -1.11
CA VAL A 144 21.42 3.21 -2.46
C VAL A 144 21.14 4.68 -2.79
N ARG A 145 22.20 5.47 -3.02
CA ARG A 145 22.13 6.93 -3.12
C ARG A 145 22.60 7.39 -4.49
N ALA A 146 21.83 8.27 -5.13
CA ALA A 146 22.23 8.91 -6.37
C ALA A 146 23.41 9.89 -6.17
N ASP A 147 24.45 9.77 -6.98
CA ASP A 147 25.54 10.74 -7.08
C ASP A 147 25.00 12.02 -7.73
N PRO A 148 25.15 13.19 -7.07
CA PRO A 148 24.70 14.46 -7.64
C PRO A 148 25.46 14.86 -8.92
N ASN A 149 26.60 14.25 -9.21
CA ASN A 149 27.38 14.45 -10.43
C ASN A 149 27.12 13.35 -11.49
N GLY A 150 26.22 12.41 -11.20
CA GLY A 150 25.85 11.32 -12.08
C GLY A 150 25.01 11.74 -13.31
N SER A 151 24.79 10.80 -14.20
CA SER A 151 23.93 10.93 -15.38
C SER A 151 22.54 10.34 -15.09
N TRP A 152 21.55 11.23 -14.91
CA TRP A 152 20.18 10.86 -14.56
C TRP A 152 19.20 11.26 -15.68
N PRO A 153 18.79 10.31 -16.54
CA PRO A 153 17.79 10.56 -17.57
C PRO A 153 16.44 11.01 -16.97
N ALA A 154 15.68 11.78 -17.74
CA ALA A 154 14.32 12.13 -17.35
C ALA A 154 13.44 10.86 -17.24
N GLY A 155 12.61 10.79 -16.21
CA GLY A 155 11.76 9.64 -15.87
C GLY A 155 12.50 8.45 -15.23
N ALA A 156 13.82 8.55 -15.01
CA ALA A 156 14.57 7.45 -14.41
C ALA A 156 14.53 7.47 -12.87
N GLY A 157 14.46 6.28 -12.28
CA GLY A 157 14.63 6.07 -10.84
C GLY A 157 16.07 5.74 -10.44
N VAL A 158 16.37 5.77 -9.14
CA VAL A 158 17.62 5.18 -8.59
C VAL A 158 17.66 3.69 -8.93
N LEU A 159 16.58 2.98 -8.61
CA LEU A 159 16.29 1.67 -9.19
C LEU A 159 15.32 1.85 -10.34
N ASN A 160 15.68 1.32 -11.49
CA ASN A 160 14.93 1.48 -12.71
C ASN A 160 14.67 0.12 -13.35
N ARG A 161 13.41 -0.21 -13.61
CA ARG A 161 13.09 -1.26 -14.57
C ARG A 161 12.86 -0.59 -15.93
N PRO A 162 13.76 -0.78 -16.90
CA PRO A 162 13.59 -0.20 -18.23
C PRO A 162 12.39 -0.80 -18.97
N GLU A 163 11.96 -0.08 -20.01
CA GLU A 163 10.87 -0.47 -20.91
C GLU A 163 11.06 -1.89 -21.47
N ARG A 164 9.95 -2.60 -21.64
CA ARG A 164 9.94 -3.87 -22.35
C ARG A 164 8.78 -3.99 -23.32
N THR A 165 9.08 -4.44 -24.54
CA THR A 165 8.08 -4.65 -25.59
C THR A 165 7.42 -6.03 -25.59
N GLU A 166 7.93 -6.99 -24.80
CA GLU A 166 7.49 -8.39 -24.83
C GLU A 166 7.16 -8.93 -23.43
N TRP A 167 6.03 -9.65 -23.36
CA TRP A 167 5.66 -10.47 -22.20
C TRP A 167 6.56 -11.71 -22.16
N THR A 168 7.30 -11.94 -21.07
CA THR A 168 8.00 -13.21 -20.85
C THR A 168 7.67 -13.79 -19.48
N PRO A 169 7.40 -15.10 -19.38
CA PRO A 169 7.12 -15.77 -18.12
C PRO A 169 8.06 -15.37 -16.94
N GLY A 170 7.45 -15.09 -15.78
CA GLY A 170 8.10 -14.75 -14.51
C GLY A 170 8.31 -13.26 -14.25
N HIS A 171 7.29 -12.42 -14.45
CA HIS A 171 7.41 -10.97 -14.28
C HIS A 171 7.55 -10.47 -12.84
N ASP A 172 7.57 -11.38 -11.86
CA ASP A 172 7.63 -11.08 -10.43
C ASP A 172 8.92 -10.32 -10.13
N LEU A 173 8.79 -9.02 -9.86
CA LEU A 173 9.86 -8.24 -9.28
C LEU A 173 9.68 -8.18 -7.79
N ILE A 174 10.75 -8.45 -7.07
CA ILE A 174 10.77 -8.32 -5.63
C ILE A 174 11.82 -7.28 -5.27
N VAL A 175 11.40 -6.24 -4.55
CA VAL A 175 12.32 -5.24 -4.01
C VAL A 175 12.02 -5.09 -2.53
N ARG A 176 13.00 -5.40 -1.67
CA ARG A 176 12.79 -5.41 -0.23
C ARG A 176 13.93 -4.81 0.57
N ASP A 177 13.58 -4.20 1.70
CA ASP A 177 14.53 -3.85 2.76
C ASP A 177 15.63 -2.86 2.31
N LEU A 178 15.25 -1.89 1.49
CA LEU A 178 16.14 -0.89 0.88
C LEU A 178 15.64 0.54 1.11
N SER A 179 16.57 1.47 1.29
CA SER A 179 16.36 2.91 1.17
C SER A 179 16.94 3.39 -0.16
N LEU A 180 16.11 4.06 -0.96
CA LEU A 180 16.42 4.60 -2.27
C LEU A 180 16.43 6.11 -2.17
N ASP A 181 17.63 6.67 -2.20
CA ASP A 181 17.85 8.09 -2.00
C ASP A 181 18.22 8.75 -3.31
N ALA A 182 17.23 9.38 -3.95
CA ALA A 182 17.38 10.03 -5.25
C ALA A 182 18.19 11.34 -5.18
N ASN A 183 18.55 11.80 -3.97
CA ASN A 183 19.48 12.89 -3.71
C ASN A 183 19.21 14.19 -4.51
N GLY A 184 17.94 14.45 -4.83
CA GLY A 184 17.51 15.60 -5.63
C GLY A 184 17.95 15.57 -7.09
N VAL A 185 18.48 14.45 -7.61
CA VAL A 185 19.01 14.35 -8.98
C VAL A 185 18.32 13.28 -9.83
N ALA A 186 17.86 12.17 -9.25
CA ALA A 186 17.02 11.20 -9.96
C ALA A 186 15.55 11.66 -9.94
N ASP A 187 14.79 11.36 -11.00
CA ASP A 187 13.37 11.73 -11.06
C ASP A 187 12.53 10.89 -10.11
N HIS A 188 12.90 9.63 -9.92
CA HIS A 188 12.21 8.72 -9.01
C HIS A 188 13.17 8.03 -8.04
N ALA A 189 12.65 7.52 -6.93
CA ALA A 189 13.42 6.59 -6.11
C ALA A 189 13.34 5.18 -6.72
N LEU A 190 12.12 4.67 -6.92
CA LEU A 190 11.83 3.47 -7.70
C LEU A 190 11.04 3.85 -8.96
N SER A 191 11.54 3.46 -10.14
CA SER A 191 10.82 3.60 -11.40
C SER A 191 10.59 2.23 -12.02
N ILE A 192 9.32 1.88 -12.22
CA ILE A 192 8.88 0.75 -13.04
C ILE A 192 8.26 1.37 -14.29
N SER A 193 9.11 1.58 -15.29
CA SER A 193 8.88 2.59 -16.33
C SER A 193 7.80 2.27 -17.37
N GLU A 194 7.23 3.35 -17.90
CA GLU A 194 6.40 3.45 -19.11
C GLU A 194 7.27 3.56 -20.37
N ALA A 195 7.06 2.66 -21.34
CA ALA A 195 6.78 3.05 -22.73
C ALA A 195 6.48 1.82 -23.61
N GLY A 196 5.75 2.03 -24.70
CA GLY A 196 5.71 1.18 -25.90
C GLY A 196 4.90 -0.12 -25.89
N ALA A 197 4.70 -0.79 -24.75
CA ALA A 197 3.92 -2.03 -24.75
C ALA A 197 3.04 -2.22 -23.51
N ASP A 198 1.92 -2.91 -23.74
CA ASP A 198 0.92 -3.37 -22.76
C ASP A 198 1.47 -4.43 -21.79
N VAL A 199 2.66 -4.23 -21.21
CA VAL A 199 3.26 -5.21 -20.31
C VAL A 199 2.88 -4.89 -18.88
N ASN A 200 1.92 -5.67 -18.41
CA ASN A 200 1.55 -5.70 -17.01
C ASN A 200 2.70 -6.26 -16.15
N VAL A 201 2.94 -5.68 -14.98
CA VAL A 201 4.05 -6.07 -14.09
C VAL A 201 3.52 -6.64 -12.78
N VAL A 202 4.06 -7.77 -12.33
CA VAL A 202 3.81 -8.31 -10.99
C VAL A 202 4.91 -7.82 -10.05
N LEU A 203 4.53 -7.12 -9.00
CA LEU A 203 5.45 -6.48 -8.06
C LEU A 203 5.19 -6.97 -6.64
N ASP A 204 6.25 -7.23 -5.90
CA ASP A 204 6.24 -7.31 -4.44
C ASP A 204 7.32 -6.37 -3.87
N VAL A 205 6.89 -5.15 -3.55
CA VAL A 205 7.75 -4.11 -2.97
C VAL A 205 7.44 -4.04 -1.48
N THR A 206 8.38 -4.45 -0.62
CA THR A 206 8.14 -4.51 0.83
C THR A 206 9.24 -3.82 1.61
N ASN A 207 8.90 -2.94 2.55
CA ASN A 207 9.87 -2.25 3.40
C ASN A 207 10.93 -1.47 2.59
N VAL A 208 10.46 -0.71 1.59
CA VAL A 208 11.30 0.14 0.75
C VAL A 208 11.01 1.61 1.07
N HIS A 209 12.05 2.43 1.20
CA HIS A 209 11.95 3.85 1.48
C HIS A 209 12.45 4.68 0.30
N GLY A 210 11.57 5.36 -0.43
CA GLY A 210 11.94 6.28 -1.51
C GLY A 210 11.99 7.73 -1.04
N VAL A 211 13.16 8.38 -1.15
CA VAL A 211 13.35 9.75 -0.65
C VAL A 211 14.03 10.68 -1.64
N ARG A 212 13.69 11.97 -1.53
CA ARG A 212 14.39 13.08 -2.20
C ARG A 212 14.44 12.96 -3.74
N ALA A 213 13.42 12.39 -4.35
CA ALA A 213 13.29 12.35 -5.80
C ALA A 213 12.84 13.70 -6.36
N ARG A 214 13.28 14.06 -7.58
CA ARG A 214 12.82 15.31 -8.24
C ARG A 214 11.34 15.28 -8.59
N SER A 215 10.82 14.09 -8.87
CA SER A 215 9.41 13.82 -9.14
C SER A 215 8.89 12.84 -8.08
N HIS A 216 8.55 11.61 -8.43
CA HIS A 216 7.83 10.70 -7.54
C HIS A 216 8.73 9.83 -6.65
N GLY A 217 8.28 9.46 -5.45
CA GLY A 217 8.98 8.44 -4.66
C GLY A 217 8.98 7.09 -5.38
N PHE A 218 7.78 6.59 -5.66
CA PHE A 218 7.53 5.38 -6.44
C PHE A 218 6.74 5.74 -7.69
N ALA A 219 7.32 5.55 -8.87
CA ALA A 219 6.61 5.65 -10.16
C ALA A 219 6.40 4.23 -10.69
N ILE A 220 5.14 3.77 -10.69
CA ILE A 220 4.78 2.39 -11.02
C ILE A 220 3.78 2.37 -12.16
N HIS A 221 4.19 1.84 -13.31
CA HIS A 221 3.30 1.64 -14.44
C HIS A 221 2.71 0.24 -14.48
N ARG A 222 1.38 0.15 -14.65
CA ARG A 222 0.63 -1.09 -14.91
C ARG A 222 0.90 -2.25 -13.96
N PRO A 223 0.82 -2.03 -12.64
CA PRO A 223 0.96 -3.13 -11.71
C PRO A 223 -0.26 -4.06 -11.84
N ILE A 224 0.00 -5.37 -11.90
CA ILE A 224 -1.03 -6.41 -11.82
C ILE A 224 -0.68 -7.39 -10.71
N VAL A 225 -1.69 -7.86 -9.98
CA VAL A 225 -1.49 -8.89 -8.92
C VAL A 225 -0.32 -8.52 -8.00
N SER A 226 -0.24 -7.23 -7.65
CA SER A 226 0.94 -6.62 -7.06
C SER A 226 0.71 -6.23 -5.61
N ARG A 227 1.77 -6.25 -4.81
CA ARG A 227 1.77 -5.84 -3.41
C ARG A 227 2.85 -4.79 -3.17
N ILE A 228 2.45 -3.68 -2.56
CA ILE A 228 3.32 -2.64 -2.06
C ILE A 228 3.04 -2.52 -0.56
N ALA A 229 3.98 -2.93 0.28
CA ALA A 229 3.76 -3.08 1.72
C ALA A 229 4.84 -2.41 2.56
N THR A 230 4.46 -1.72 3.64
CA THR A 230 5.40 -1.11 4.59
C THR A 230 6.38 -0.15 3.90
N CYS A 231 5.98 0.45 2.78
CA CYS A 231 6.83 1.35 2.00
C CYS A 231 6.65 2.79 2.46
N ARG A 232 7.71 3.58 2.35
CA ARG A 232 7.69 5.01 2.69
C ARG A 232 8.13 5.86 1.51
N ALA A 233 7.43 6.95 1.24
CA ALA A 233 7.81 7.92 0.22
C ALA A 233 7.93 9.30 0.89
N GLN A 234 9.13 9.90 0.95
CA GLN A 234 9.32 11.16 1.68
C GLN A 234 10.13 12.22 0.92
N HIS A 235 9.73 13.49 1.08
CA HIS A 235 10.50 14.63 0.55
C HIS A 235 10.74 14.58 -0.96
N ASN A 236 9.77 14.09 -1.73
CA ASN A 236 9.86 14.00 -3.19
C ASN A 236 9.15 15.21 -3.84
N GLY A 237 9.65 15.68 -4.99
CA GLY A 237 9.12 16.86 -5.69
C GLY A 237 7.79 16.65 -6.43
N GLY A 238 7.30 15.42 -6.48
CA GLY A 238 6.01 15.01 -7.00
C GLY A 238 5.27 14.14 -6.00
N SER A 239 4.40 13.24 -6.46
CA SER A 239 3.65 12.34 -5.58
C SER A 239 4.51 11.29 -4.88
N GLY A 240 4.12 10.87 -3.66
CA GLY A 240 4.80 9.80 -2.93
C GLY A 240 4.72 8.47 -3.68
N PHE A 241 3.50 8.05 -3.99
CA PHE A 241 3.20 6.90 -4.84
C PHE A 241 2.44 7.37 -6.08
N PHE A 242 3.04 7.21 -7.25
CA PHE A 242 2.46 7.54 -8.55
C PHE A 242 2.25 6.25 -9.34
N VAL A 243 1.00 5.91 -9.61
CA VAL A 243 0.62 4.66 -10.27
C VAL A 243 -0.22 4.97 -11.50
N THR A 244 0.18 4.47 -12.67
CA THR A 244 -0.50 4.78 -13.94
C THR A 244 -0.72 3.55 -14.82
N GLY A 245 -1.44 3.75 -15.92
CA GLY A 245 -1.30 2.93 -17.11
C GLY A 245 -2.29 1.79 -17.29
N HIS A 246 -3.29 1.66 -16.43
CA HIS A 246 -4.17 0.48 -16.34
C HIS A 246 -3.56 -0.72 -15.65
N GLY A 247 -3.43 -0.62 -14.33
CA GLY A 247 -3.16 -1.78 -13.47
C GLY A 247 -4.43 -2.42 -12.91
N THR A 248 -4.28 -3.60 -12.30
CA THR A 248 -5.39 -4.34 -11.67
C THR A 248 -4.92 -5.14 -10.47
N SER A 249 -5.82 -5.42 -9.51
CA SER A 249 -5.54 -6.40 -8.45
C SER A 249 -4.29 -6.07 -7.64
N THR A 250 -4.11 -4.79 -7.34
CA THR A 250 -2.93 -4.28 -6.63
C THR A 250 -3.29 -3.85 -5.21
N GLN A 251 -2.41 -4.08 -4.25
CA GLN A 251 -2.63 -3.70 -2.85
C GLN A 251 -1.50 -2.84 -2.30
N PHE A 252 -1.88 -1.75 -1.65
CA PHE A 252 -1.02 -0.93 -0.79
C PHE A 252 -1.36 -1.25 0.66
N HIS A 253 -0.36 -1.62 1.46
CA HIS A 253 -0.58 -2.03 2.85
C HIS A 253 0.42 -1.38 3.80
N THR A 254 -0.05 -0.62 4.79
CA THR A 254 0.81 0.03 5.80
C THR A 254 1.89 0.91 5.17
N CYS A 255 1.55 1.58 4.06
CA CYS A 255 2.47 2.51 3.40
C CYS A 255 2.31 3.92 3.97
N TYR A 256 3.36 4.74 3.84
CA TYR A 256 3.35 6.11 4.35
C TYR A 256 3.96 7.09 3.36
N SER A 257 3.22 8.13 3.02
CA SER A 257 3.70 9.27 2.26
C SER A 257 3.85 10.49 3.17
N LEU A 258 4.99 11.18 3.14
CA LEU A 258 5.23 12.36 3.97
C LEU A 258 5.99 13.46 3.22
N ASP A 259 5.55 14.71 3.34
CA ASP A 259 6.27 15.88 2.82
C ASP A 259 6.61 15.77 1.33
N ASN A 260 5.70 15.23 0.53
CA ASN A 260 5.85 15.17 -0.92
C ASN A 260 5.15 16.41 -1.52
N ASP A 261 5.81 17.12 -2.44
CA ASP A 261 5.27 18.34 -3.04
C ASP A 261 4.00 18.05 -3.88
N GLY A 262 3.87 16.82 -4.39
CA GLY A 262 2.67 16.32 -5.06
C GLY A 262 1.68 15.65 -4.09
N HIS A 263 0.98 14.61 -4.55
CA HIS A 263 0.01 13.89 -3.72
C HIS A 263 0.67 12.80 -2.88
N GLY A 264 0.00 12.32 -1.83
CA GLY A 264 0.48 11.15 -1.13
C GLY A 264 0.41 9.91 -2.01
N TYR A 265 -0.79 9.65 -2.49
CA TYR A 265 -1.11 8.61 -3.45
C TYR A 265 -1.77 9.25 -4.66
N ASP A 266 -1.21 9.03 -5.84
CA ASP A 266 -1.74 9.48 -7.11
C ASP A 266 -1.91 8.26 -8.00
N ILE A 267 -3.17 7.83 -8.12
CA ILE A 267 -3.51 6.52 -8.69
C ILE A 267 -4.45 6.75 -9.86
N ASP A 268 -3.93 6.51 -11.04
CA ASP A 268 -4.61 6.69 -12.31
C ASP A 268 -5.00 5.34 -12.93
N VAL A 269 -6.29 5.22 -13.27
CA VAL A 269 -6.88 4.10 -14.03
C VAL A 269 -6.48 2.75 -13.41
N MET A 270 -6.96 2.46 -12.20
CA MET A 270 -6.71 1.19 -11.51
C MET A 270 -7.99 0.42 -11.25
N ASP A 271 -7.94 -0.90 -11.42
CA ASP A 271 -9.06 -1.80 -11.13
C ASP A 271 -8.76 -2.72 -9.94
N TYR A 272 -9.77 -3.07 -9.15
CA TYR A 272 -9.66 -4.05 -8.05
C TYR A 272 -8.48 -3.75 -7.10
N THR A 273 -8.31 -2.48 -6.75
CA THR A 273 -7.11 -1.99 -6.06
C THR A 273 -7.46 -1.51 -4.66
N GLY A 274 -6.71 -1.98 -3.68
CA GLY A 274 -6.95 -1.69 -2.26
C GLY A 274 -5.81 -0.92 -1.62
N LEU A 275 -6.14 0.06 -0.78
CA LEU A 275 -5.23 0.77 0.10
C LEU A 275 -5.66 0.50 1.54
N VAL A 276 -4.79 -0.07 2.36
CA VAL A 276 -5.13 -0.53 3.70
C VAL A 276 -4.10 -0.02 4.71
N ASN A 277 -4.56 0.61 5.79
CA ASN A 277 -3.72 1.17 6.85
C ASN A 277 -2.63 2.13 6.34
N CYS A 278 -2.90 2.85 5.25
CA CYS A 278 -1.95 3.80 4.66
C CYS A 278 -2.10 5.20 5.27
N ALA A 279 -1.06 6.02 5.18
CA ALA A 279 -1.08 7.39 5.66
C ALA A 279 -0.43 8.35 4.65
N ALA A 280 -0.94 9.58 4.58
CA ALA A 280 -0.42 10.64 3.73
C ALA A 280 -0.42 11.98 4.47
N ASP A 281 0.76 12.48 4.82
CA ASP A 281 0.89 13.68 5.65
C ASP A 281 1.66 14.78 4.93
N ARG A 282 1.23 16.03 5.08
CA ARG A 282 1.89 17.21 4.49
C ARG A 282 2.14 17.04 2.99
N THR A 283 1.09 16.66 2.28
CA THR A 283 1.09 16.49 0.82
C THR A 283 0.08 17.44 0.21
N ARG A 284 0.11 17.61 -1.12
CA ARG A 284 -0.92 18.38 -1.82
C ARG A 284 -2.31 17.81 -1.56
N ARG A 285 -2.51 16.54 -1.87
CA ARG A 285 -3.70 15.75 -1.47
C ARG A 285 -3.22 14.46 -0.85
N GLY A 286 -3.97 13.93 0.10
CA GLY A 286 -3.66 12.61 0.65
C GLY A 286 -3.78 11.52 -0.41
N TYR A 287 -4.97 11.40 -0.99
CA TYR A 287 -5.33 10.41 -2.00
C TYR A 287 -5.98 11.08 -3.20
N SER A 288 -5.34 11.01 -4.35
CA SER A 288 -5.83 11.43 -5.66
C SER A 288 -6.09 10.18 -6.50
N LEU A 289 -7.34 9.76 -6.60
CA LEU A 289 -7.75 8.58 -7.35
C LEU A 289 -8.55 9.02 -8.57
N HIS A 290 -8.05 8.75 -9.77
CA HIS A 290 -8.71 9.24 -10.96
C HIS A 290 -8.73 8.24 -12.11
N GLY A 291 -9.69 8.43 -13.01
CA GLY A 291 -9.71 7.84 -14.34
C GLY A 291 -9.25 8.84 -15.40
N THR A 292 -9.13 8.37 -16.64
CA THR A 292 -8.85 9.20 -17.82
C THR A 292 -10.06 9.26 -18.74
N GLU A 293 -10.02 10.15 -19.74
CA GLU A 293 -11.12 10.29 -20.69
C GLU A 293 -11.40 8.95 -21.40
N GLY A 294 -12.62 8.43 -21.22
CA GLY A 294 -13.05 7.14 -21.77
C GLY A 294 -12.70 5.92 -20.91
N ARG A 295 -12.02 6.09 -19.76
CA ARG A 295 -11.66 4.98 -18.89
C ARG A 295 -11.70 5.34 -17.40
N ARG A 296 -12.45 4.54 -16.64
CA ARG A 296 -12.62 4.71 -15.20
C ARG A 296 -11.69 3.79 -14.42
N SER A 297 -11.36 4.19 -13.20
CA SER A 297 -10.87 3.27 -12.16
C SER A 297 -12.07 2.55 -11.55
N MET A 298 -12.00 1.23 -11.31
CA MET A 298 -13.14 0.46 -10.82
C MET A 298 -12.81 -0.38 -9.59
N ALA A 299 -13.79 -0.54 -8.68
CA ALA A 299 -13.65 -1.42 -7.52
C ALA A 299 -12.42 -1.04 -6.66
N LEU A 300 -12.34 0.24 -6.28
CA LEU A 300 -11.29 0.76 -5.41
C LEU A 300 -11.70 0.63 -3.95
N GLU A 301 -10.78 0.21 -3.10
CA GLU A 301 -11.00 0.12 -1.65
C GLU A 301 -9.95 0.96 -0.91
N ILE A 302 -10.40 1.78 0.04
CA ILE A 302 -9.53 2.54 0.95
C ILE A 302 -9.99 2.20 2.37
N HIS A 303 -9.16 1.53 3.15
CA HIS A 303 -9.53 1.01 4.46
C HIS A 303 -8.56 1.50 5.54
N HIS A 304 -9.09 2.13 6.59
CA HIS A 304 -8.34 2.62 7.75
C HIS A 304 -7.15 3.51 7.36
N CYS A 305 -7.34 4.33 6.34
CA CYS A 305 -6.30 5.21 5.82
C CYS A 305 -6.43 6.60 6.44
N GLY A 306 -5.29 7.27 6.67
CA GLY A 306 -5.21 8.60 7.26
C GLY A 306 -4.66 9.65 6.32
N VAL A 307 -5.09 10.89 6.50
CA VAL A 307 -4.47 12.09 5.90
C VAL A 307 -4.29 13.15 6.97
N GLU A 308 -3.08 13.70 7.09
CA GLU A 308 -2.80 14.83 7.99
C GLU A 308 -2.22 16.02 7.23
N TRP A 309 -2.79 17.20 7.47
CA TRP A 309 -2.31 18.49 6.95
C TRP A 309 -2.17 18.52 5.40
N PRO A 310 -3.20 18.11 4.64
CA PRO A 310 -3.16 18.25 3.20
C PRO A 310 -3.28 19.73 2.80
N ALA A 311 -2.67 20.13 1.68
CA ALA A 311 -2.75 21.51 1.17
C ALA A 311 -4.01 21.76 0.30
N GLU A 312 -4.60 20.68 -0.20
CA GLU A 312 -5.85 20.58 -0.95
C GLU A 312 -6.66 19.41 -0.35
N GLU A 313 -7.56 18.79 -1.12
CA GLU A 313 -8.47 17.77 -0.59
C GLU A 313 -7.76 16.52 -0.02
N ALA A 314 -8.27 16.00 1.10
CA ALA A 314 -7.70 14.79 1.69
C ALA A 314 -7.93 13.56 0.79
N TYR A 315 -9.16 13.41 0.28
CA TYR A 315 -9.52 12.39 -0.71
C TYR A 315 -10.19 13.05 -1.91
N TYR A 316 -9.57 12.92 -3.07
CA TYR A 316 -10.08 13.36 -4.36
C TYR A 316 -10.34 12.15 -5.25
N LEU A 317 -11.58 11.99 -5.70
CA LEU A 317 -12.00 10.91 -6.58
C LEU A 317 -12.60 11.49 -7.86
N GLU A 318 -12.02 11.18 -9.00
CA GLU A 318 -12.50 11.62 -10.31
C GLU A 318 -12.67 10.47 -11.31
N GLY A 319 -13.86 10.25 -11.86
CA GLY A 319 -14.05 9.18 -12.84
C GLY A 319 -13.78 7.77 -12.26
N VAL A 320 -14.14 7.56 -11.01
CA VAL A 320 -13.98 6.30 -10.27
C VAL A 320 -15.33 5.59 -10.13
N ASP A 321 -15.47 4.33 -10.52
CA ASP A 321 -16.70 3.56 -10.34
C ASP A 321 -16.55 2.52 -9.22
N ASN A 322 -17.57 2.35 -8.39
CA ASN A 322 -17.62 1.38 -7.30
C ASN A 322 -16.43 1.49 -6.33
N ALA A 323 -16.21 2.67 -5.73
CA ALA A 323 -15.21 2.85 -4.68
C ALA A 323 -15.82 2.70 -3.28
N HIS A 324 -15.04 2.16 -2.35
CA HIS A 324 -15.40 2.04 -0.95
C HIS A 324 -14.31 2.63 -0.06
N ILE A 325 -14.66 3.63 0.75
CA ILE A 325 -13.75 4.29 1.69
C ILE A 325 -14.26 3.99 3.11
N VAL A 326 -13.51 3.20 3.87
CA VAL A 326 -13.92 2.71 5.20
C VAL A 326 -12.97 3.18 6.27
N ALA A 327 -13.54 3.74 7.33
CA ALA A 327 -12.83 4.38 8.41
C ALA A 327 -11.74 5.36 7.94
N PRO A 328 -12.03 6.29 6.99
CA PRO A 328 -11.08 7.34 6.66
C PRO A 328 -10.84 8.22 7.89
N TYR A 329 -9.57 8.55 8.13
CA TYR A 329 -9.14 9.53 9.11
C TYR A 329 -8.61 10.77 8.38
N VAL A 330 -9.07 11.94 8.78
CA VAL A 330 -8.49 13.19 8.30
C VAL A 330 -8.32 14.17 9.45
N HIS A 331 -7.15 14.77 9.49
CA HIS A 331 -6.84 15.91 10.34
C HIS A 331 -6.29 17.05 9.50
N ASP A 332 -7.04 18.14 9.43
CA ASP A 332 -6.63 19.36 8.74
C ASP A 332 -6.89 20.59 9.64
N PRO A 333 -5.84 21.28 10.12
CA PRO A 333 -5.97 22.47 10.94
C PRO A 333 -6.21 23.74 10.11
N SER A 334 -6.10 23.69 8.78
CA SER A 334 -6.22 24.87 7.93
C SER A 334 -7.67 25.20 7.54
N ASP A 335 -8.55 24.20 7.44
CA ASP A 335 -10.00 24.32 7.18
C ASP A 335 -10.36 25.17 5.93
N ASP A 336 -9.47 25.25 4.95
CA ASP A 336 -9.64 26.11 3.77
C ASP A 336 -10.08 25.33 2.51
N HIS A 337 -10.24 24.01 2.59
CA HIS A 337 -10.59 23.15 1.45
C HIS A 337 -11.45 21.93 1.86
N PRO A 338 -12.18 21.32 0.91
CA PRO A 338 -13.04 20.19 1.22
C PRO A 338 -12.24 18.92 1.52
N MET A 339 -12.68 18.18 2.53
CA MET A 339 -12.00 16.95 2.94
C MET A 339 -12.19 15.81 1.93
N LEU A 340 -13.42 15.66 1.42
CA LEU A 340 -13.80 14.69 0.41
C LEU A 340 -14.29 15.44 -0.82
N SER A 341 -13.73 15.15 -1.98
CA SER A 341 -14.15 15.73 -3.25
C SER A 341 -14.41 14.64 -4.28
N PHE A 342 -15.61 14.66 -4.83
CA PHE A 342 -16.08 13.70 -5.83
C PHE A 342 -16.40 14.45 -7.11
N ASN A 343 -15.68 14.14 -8.19
CA ASN A 343 -15.88 14.74 -9.50
C ASN A 343 -16.24 13.65 -10.52
N ALA A 344 -17.29 13.87 -11.32
CA ALA A 344 -17.71 13.01 -12.43
C ALA A 344 -17.92 11.50 -12.12
N PHE A 345 -19.17 11.01 -12.29
CA PHE A 345 -19.54 9.58 -12.30
C PHE A 345 -18.90 8.71 -11.21
N ALA A 346 -19.02 9.12 -9.95
CA ALA A 346 -18.54 8.33 -8.85
C ALA A 346 -19.67 7.51 -8.20
N ARG A 347 -19.52 6.19 -8.11
CA ARG A 347 -20.30 5.34 -7.17
C ARG A 347 -19.42 5.09 -5.97
N VAL A 348 -19.62 5.85 -4.91
CA VAL A 348 -18.74 5.82 -3.73
C VAL A 348 -19.55 5.52 -2.49
N THR A 349 -19.11 4.52 -1.74
CA THR A 349 -19.58 4.32 -0.37
C THR A 349 -18.50 4.81 0.59
N VAL A 350 -18.86 5.66 1.55
CA VAL A 350 -17.97 6.09 2.64
C VAL A 350 -18.55 5.62 3.97
N SER A 351 -17.81 4.83 4.73
CA SER A 351 -18.31 4.27 6.00
C SER A 351 -17.39 4.60 7.16
N ASN A 352 -17.93 4.90 8.33
CA ASN A 352 -17.18 5.16 9.57
C ASN A 352 -16.18 6.33 9.48
N PHE A 353 -16.48 7.39 8.73
CA PHE A 353 -15.57 8.53 8.61
C PHE A 353 -15.35 9.22 9.96
N VAL A 354 -14.08 9.55 10.24
CA VAL A 354 -13.66 10.32 11.40
C VAL A 354 -12.88 11.54 10.91
N SER A 355 -13.38 12.71 11.25
CA SER A 355 -12.75 14.00 10.96
C SER A 355 -12.50 14.76 12.25
N PHE A 356 -11.30 15.34 12.37
CA PHE A 356 -10.96 16.33 13.38
C PHE A 356 -10.68 17.66 12.67
N VAL A 357 -11.75 18.36 12.34
CA VAL A 357 -11.73 19.71 11.78
C VAL A 357 -12.49 20.62 12.75
N GLU A 358 -12.05 21.87 12.90
CA GLU A 358 -12.86 22.95 13.49
C GLU A 358 -13.46 23.73 12.31
N PRO A 359 -14.59 23.31 11.71
CA PRO A 359 -15.05 23.86 10.46
C PRO A 359 -15.62 25.25 10.70
N ALA A 360 -14.81 26.27 10.48
CA ALA A 360 -15.27 27.63 10.37
C ALA A 360 -15.69 27.94 8.92
N ASN A 361 -15.10 27.31 7.89
CA ASN A 361 -15.21 27.81 6.51
C ASN A 361 -15.31 26.78 5.37
N ALA A 362 -14.96 25.49 5.53
CA ALA A 362 -14.98 24.52 4.41
C ALA A 362 -16.03 23.41 4.55
N PRO A 363 -16.64 22.95 3.43
CA PRO A 363 -17.55 21.82 3.45
C PRO A 363 -16.77 20.50 3.59
N VAL A 364 -17.26 19.59 4.43
CA VAL A 364 -16.66 18.25 4.62
C VAL A 364 -16.69 17.43 3.33
N VAL A 365 -17.76 17.58 2.53
CA VAL A 365 -17.93 16.88 1.25
C VAL A 365 -18.26 17.88 0.16
N SER A 366 -17.53 17.81 -0.96
CA SER A 366 -17.80 18.54 -2.18
C SER A 366 -18.12 17.57 -3.33
N VAL A 367 -19.17 17.85 -4.10
CA VAL A 367 -19.56 17.07 -5.27
C VAL A 367 -19.62 18.01 -6.47
N ASN A 368 -18.72 17.83 -7.44
CA ASN A 368 -18.70 18.62 -8.66
C ASN A 368 -19.30 17.82 -9.83
N THR A 369 -20.43 18.28 -10.34
CA THR A 369 -21.13 17.69 -11.48
C THR A 369 -21.11 18.61 -12.69
N ASN A 370 -19.93 18.91 -13.26
CA ASN A 370 -19.73 19.50 -14.59
C ASN A 370 -20.77 20.57 -15.07
N GLY A 371 -21.20 21.47 -14.18
CA GLY A 371 -22.01 22.64 -14.56
C GLY A 371 -23.48 22.41 -14.92
N GLU A 372 -24.04 21.20 -14.77
CA GLU A 372 -25.48 20.97 -14.84
C GLU A 372 -25.96 20.30 -13.54
N THR A 373 -26.77 21.02 -12.77
CA THR A 373 -27.44 20.51 -11.56
C THR A 373 -28.50 19.48 -11.96
N HIS A 374 -28.09 18.23 -12.18
CA HIS A 374 -29.01 17.10 -12.33
C HIS A 374 -29.42 16.61 -10.93
N THR A 375 -30.61 17.00 -10.48
CA THR A 375 -31.23 16.65 -9.18
C THR A 375 -31.67 15.18 -9.05
N ARG A 376 -31.11 14.24 -9.83
CA ARG A 376 -31.49 12.82 -9.78
C ARG A 376 -30.30 11.89 -9.73
N TYR A 377 -29.59 11.86 -8.60
CA TYR A 377 -28.70 10.73 -8.28
C TYR A 377 -28.61 10.45 -6.76
N PRO A 378 -29.71 10.08 -6.08
CA PRO A 378 -29.66 9.61 -4.69
C PRO A 378 -28.90 8.27 -4.50
N ASP A 379 -28.53 7.56 -5.58
CA ASP A 379 -27.91 6.23 -5.52
C ASP A 379 -26.36 6.23 -5.67
N LEU A 380 -25.71 7.40 -5.77
CA LEU A 380 -24.30 7.48 -6.18
C LEU A 380 -23.30 7.65 -5.03
N ILE A 381 -23.68 8.31 -3.93
CA ILE A 381 -22.81 8.49 -2.77
C ILE A 381 -23.58 8.04 -1.54
N HIS A 382 -23.09 7.00 -0.89
CA HIS A 382 -23.70 6.45 0.32
C HIS A 382 -22.76 6.61 1.49
N VAL A 383 -23.21 7.28 2.56
CA VAL A 383 -22.38 7.46 3.75
C VAL A 383 -23.04 6.88 4.98
N GLU A 384 -22.34 5.96 5.63
CA GLU A 384 -22.85 5.21 6.79
C GLU A 384 -21.99 5.42 8.03
N ASN A 385 -22.61 5.44 9.21
CA ASN A 385 -21.94 5.36 10.52
C ASN A 385 -20.81 6.38 10.75
N SER A 386 -20.89 7.54 10.11
CA SER A 386 -19.84 8.57 10.13
C SER A 386 -20.05 9.54 11.30
N ARG A 387 -18.95 9.90 11.99
CA ARG A 387 -18.97 10.87 13.10
C ARG A 387 -18.27 12.15 12.66
N PHE A 388 -19.05 13.21 12.53
CA PHE A 388 -18.53 14.57 12.34
C PHE A 388 -18.42 15.20 13.73
N ALA A 389 -17.21 15.47 14.21
CA ALA A 389 -17.02 16.21 15.44
C ALA A 389 -17.19 17.70 15.14
N SER A 390 -18.21 18.34 15.73
CA SER A 390 -18.51 19.78 15.64
C SER A 390 -18.95 20.28 14.25
N ILE A 391 -20.27 20.37 14.04
CA ILE A 391 -20.84 21.22 12.99
C ILE A 391 -21.48 22.42 13.70
N GLU A 392 -20.74 23.53 13.83
CA GLU A 392 -21.37 24.85 14.01
C GLU A 392 -21.47 25.49 12.62
N GLY A 393 -22.69 25.71 12.11
CA GLY A 393 -22.94 26.55 10.93
C GLY A 393 -22.83 25.91 9.54
N GLY A 394 -22.86 24.58 9.40
CA GLY A 394 -22.91 23.90 8.09
C GLY A 394 -24.31 23.46 7.67
N ASP A 395 -24.67 23.65 6.39
CA ASP A 395 -25.91 23.14 5.80
C ASP A 395 -25.84 21.60 5.69
N LEU A 396 -26.64 20.88 6.51
CA LEU A 396 -26.74 19.43 6.46
C LEU A 396 -27.94 19.02 5.58
N ASP A 397 -27.71 18.29 4.47
CA ASP A 397 -28.82 17.76 3.65
C ASP A 397 -29.58 16.68 4.44
N LEU A 398 -30.84 16.97 4.78
CA LEU A 398 -31.67 16.08 5.59
C LEU A 398 -31.84 14.68 4.96
N ARG A 399 -31.72 14.54 3.65
CA ARG A 399 -31.78 13.23 2.96
C ARG A 399 -30.68 12.28 3.43
N TRP A 400 -29.53 12.81 3.85
CA TRP A 400 -28.42 12.02 4.39
C TRP A 400 -28.75 11.44 5.76
N VAL A 401 -29.35 12.25 6.64
CA VAL A 401 -29.79 11.82 7.97
C VAL A 401 -30.89 10.76 7.86
N LEU A 402 -31.83 10.94 6.94
CA LEU A 402 -32.93 10.01 6.76
C LEU A 402 -32.47 8.63 6.26
N SER A 403 -31.53 8.59 5.31
CA SER A 403 -30.91 7.35 4.85
C SER A 403 -30.22 6.59 6.00
N TYR A 404 -29.52 7.31 6.88
CA TYR A 404 -28.84 6.72 8.04
C TYR A 404 -29.79 5.99 9.00
N TYR A 405 -31.03 6.47 9.14
CA TYR A 405 -32.07 5.84 9.97
C TYR A 405 -33.00 4.89 9.20
N GLY A 406 -32.77 4.63 7.90
CA GLY A 406 -33.66 3.81 7.08
C GLY A 406 -35.02 4.45 6.82
N LEU A 407 -35.08 5.79 6.79
CA LEU A 407 -36.30 6.58 6.64
C LEU A 407 -36.39 7.14 5.20
N GLU A 408 -37.57 7.12 4.60
CA GLU A 408 -37.84 7.76 3.30
C GLU A 408 -38.78 8.96 3.45
N LEU A 409 -38.48 10.04 2.73
CA LEU A 409 -39.41 11.17 2.59
C LEU A 409 -40.67 10.71 1.87
N GLU A 410 -41.84 11.03 2.43
CA GLU A 410 -43.11 10.69 1.79
C GLU A 410 -43.41 11.58 0.57
N ASP A 411 -42.94 12.83 0.59
CA ASP A 411 -43.05 13.78 -0.50
C ASP A 411 -41.89 14.81 -0.45
N ASP A 412 -41.16 14.95 -1.56
CA ASP A 412 -40.08 15.94 -1.72
C ASP A 412 -40.58 17.39 -1.55
N SER A 413 -41.87 17.65 -1.75
CA SER A 413 -42.47 18.98 -1.54
C SER A 413 -42.48 19.43 -0.08
N GLN A 414 -42.23 18.51 0.87
CA GLN A 414 -42.12 18.80 2.30
C GLN A 414 -40.78 19.45 2.70
N LEU A 415 -39.81 19.47 1.80
CA LEU A 415 -38.54 20.18 1.99
C LEU A 415 -38.76 21.68 1.75
N ALA A 416 -39.16 22.41 2.80
CA ALA A 416 -39.09 23.86 2.81
C ALA A 416 -37.82 24.29 3.57
N GLU A 417 -36.99 25.13 2.94
CA GLU A 417 -35.88 25.79 3.63
C GLU A 417 -36.42 26.76 4.68
N TYR A 418 -36.06 26.56 5.96
CA TYR A 418 -36.19 27.59 6.99
C TYR A 418 -34.84 27.85 7.65
N ARG A 419 -34.57 29.13 7.91
CA ARG A 419 -33.44 29.60 8.71
C ARG A 419 -33.95 30.15 10.03
N VAL A 420 -33.47 29.63 11.15
CA VAL A 420 -33.71 30.19 12.49
C VAL A 420 -32.35 30.47 13.12
N ASN A 421 -32.10 31.72 13.53
CA ASN A 421 -30.83 32.17 14.13
C ASN A 421 -29.54 31.96 13.32
N GLY A 422 -29.64 31.69 12.01
CA GLY A 422 -28.48 31.46 11.15
C GLY A 422 -28.21 29.99 10.86
N ASP A 423 -28.88 29.08 11.57
CA ASP A 423 -28.80 27.64 11.35
C ASP A 423 -29.92 27.16 10.42
N LEU A 424 -29.57 26.21 9.55
CA LEU A 424 -30.48 25.60 8.58
C LEU A 424 -31.27 24.48 9.25
N TYR A 425 -32.60 24.58 9.21
CA TYR A 425 -33.50 23.52 9.65
C TYR A 425 -34.46 23.17 8.53
N CYS A 426 -34.58 21.89 8.17
CA CYS A 426 -35.62 21.44 7.25
C CYS A 426 -36.83 20.98 8.06
N GLY A 427 -37.90 21.75 8.01
CA GLY A 427 -39.22 21.41 8.54
C GLY A 427 -40.26 21.69 7.46
N GLY A 428 -41.40 20.99 7.48
CA GLY A 428 -42.53 21.34 6.64
C GLY A 428 -42.88 22.83 6.81
N ALA A 429 -43.39 23.47 5.76
CA ALA A 429 -43.51 24.94 5.61
C ALA A 429 -44.16 25.73 6.78
N ASN A 430 -44.75 25.04 7.76
CA ASN A 430 -45.44 25.58 8.94
C ASN A 430 -44.79 25.21 10.30
N GLY A 431 -43.63 24.55 10.33
CA GLY A 431 -43.01 24.06 11.58
C GLY A 431 -43.58 22.73 12.08
N ASP A 432 -44.36 22.03 11.25
CA ASP A 432 -45.03 20.78 11.61
C ASP A 432 -44.11 19.54 11.57
N GLY A 433 -42.80 19.71 11.36
CA GLY A 433 -41.85 18.62 11.13
C GLY A 433 -41.90 18.07 9.70
N VAL A 434 -41.08 17.05 9.42
CA VAL A 434 -41.06 16.31 8.15
C VAL A 434 -41.61 14.91 8.41
N ILE A 435 -42.54 14.44 7.55
CA ILE A 435 -43.04 13.07 7.67
C ILE A 435 -42.15 12.15 6.85
N VAL A 436 -41.68 11.11 7.52
CA VAL A 436 -40.82 10.09 6.94
C VAL A 436 -41.34 8.72 7.29
N ARG A 437 -41.17 7.75 6.41
CA ARG A 437 -41.59 6.37 6.67
C ARG A 437 -40.38 5.50 6.96
N ASP A 438 -40.48 4.71 8.02
CA ASP A 438 -39.52 3.64 8.28
C ASP A 438 -39.67 2.58 7.18
N ARG A 439 -38.57 2.31 6.45
CA ARG A 439 -38.57 1.34 5.34
C ARG A 439 -38.91 -0.08 5.78
N SER A 440 -38.59 -0.46 7.01
CA SER A 440 -38.77 -1.82 7.53
C SER A 440 -40.20 -2.08 7.99
N THR A 441 -40.88 -1.07 8.52
CA THR A 441 -42.23 -1.19 9.09
C THR A 441 -43.31 -0.51 8.26
N GLY A 442 -42.94 0.47 7.42
CA GLY A 442 -43.86 1.35 6.70
C GLY A 442 -44.52 2.42 7.57
N GLU A 443 -44.22 2.44 8.87
CA GLU A 443 -44.84 3.35 9.84
C GLU A 443 -44.33 4.79 9.62
N PRO A 444 -45.23 5.78 9.57
CA PRO A 444 -44.84 7.17 9.42
C PRO A 444 -44.37 7.74 10.77
N TYR A 445 -43.26 8.47 10.72
CA TYR A 445 -42.70 9.24 11.81
C TYR A 445 -42.66 10.71 11.39
N ARG A 446 -42.96 11.58 12.33
CA ARG A 446 -42.76 13.02 12.20
C ARG A 446 -41.44 13.36 12.88
N ILE A 447 -40.50 13.86 12.10
CA ILE A 447 -39.25 14.40 12.61
C ILE A 447 -39.42 15.90 12.84
N THR A 448 -39.21 16.34 14.07
CA THR A 448 -39.17 17.75 14.46
C THR A 448 -37.82 18.09 15.07
N VAL A 449 -37.50 19.38 15.12
CA VAL A 449 -36.38 19.88 15.91
C VAL A 449 -36.94 20.77 17.00
N ASP A 450 -36.79 20.35 18.25
CA ASP A 450 -37.24 21.07 19.44
C ASP A 450 -36.02 21.42 20.29
N ASP A 451 -35.79 22.72 20.54
CA ASP A 451 -34.62 23.26 21.25
C ASP A 451 -33.24 22.71 20.79
N GLY A 452 -33.11 22.39 19.50
CA GLY A 452 -31.86 21.90 18.90
C GLY A 452 -31.66 20.38 18.96
N GLU A 453 -32.60 19.63 19.55
CA GLU A 453 -32.62 18.16 19.48
C GLU A 453 -33.57 17.66 18.38
N VAL A 454 -33.15 16.63 17.65
CA VAL A 454 -33.98 15.96 16.64
C VAL A 454 -34.87 14.94 17.34
N VAL A 455 -36.19 15.16 17.29
CA VAL A 455 -37.21 14.28 17.89
C VAL A 455 -37.98 13.57 16.79
N ALA A 456 -38.05 12.24 16.86
CA ALA A 456 -38.85 11.41 15.97
C ALA A 456 -40.07 10.86 16.72
N ASP A 457 -41.25 11.42 16.44
CA ASP A 457 -42.52 10.97 17.02
C ASP A 457 -43.29 10.14 16.01
N PRO A 458 -44.03 9.09 16.41
CA PRO A 458 -44.97 8.42 15.53
C PRO A 458 -45.98 9.43 14.95
N ALA A 459 -46.09 9.51 13.63
CA ALA A 459 -47.07 10.38 12.99
C ALA A 459 -48.44 9.70 13.09
N ASN A 460 -49.22 10.07 14.11
CA ASN A 460 -50.63 9.70 14.16
C ASN A 460 -51.40 10.58 13.15
N ASP A 461 -52.12 9.93 12.22
CA ASP A 461 -52.96 10.57 11.20
C ASP A 461 -53.90 11.67 11.73
#